data_AF-A0A9N9Y3F7-F1
#
_entry.id   AF-A0A9N9Y3F7-F1
#
_cell.length_a   1.000
_cell.length_b   1.000
_cell.length_c   1.000
_cell.angle_alpha   90.00
_cell.angle_beta   90.00
_cell.angle_gamma   90.00
#
_symmetry.space_group_name_H-M   'P 1'
#
loop_
_entity.id
_entity.type
_entity.pdbx_description
1 polymer ?
#
loop_
_entity_poly.entity_id
_entity_poly.type
_entity_poly.pdbx_seq_one_letter_code
_entity_poly.pdbx_strand_id
1 'polypeptide(L)'
;MKASLSVVLLFTSGLLASPVPEAASSVTSAQSTLPTPLTLPTPAVLPALPDETTPVDPFITPKKCRKPNQVWVECGSACPARCWQPPPTFCTLQCVIGCQCAPGYFLNKAGACVSALSCVWDIFNKSS
;
A
#
# COMPACT_ATOMS: atom_id res chain seq x y z
N MET A 1 -25.07 -55.08 -45.06
CA MET A 1 -24.13 -56.13 -44.59
C MET A 1 -22.86 -55.46 -44.06
N LYS A 2 -22.31 -55.97 -42.95
CA LYS A 2 -21.14 -55.54 -42.13
C LYS A 2 -21.52 -54.52 -41.03
N ALA A 3 -21.90 -54.97 -39.82
CA ALA A 3 -21.10 -55.55 -38.71
C ALA A 3 -20.07 -54.52 -38.18
N SER A 4 -20.32 -53.82 -37.08
CA SER A 4 -20.28 -54.22 -35.66
C SER A 4 -18.87 -54.36 -35.09
N LEU A 5 -18.69 -53.68 -33.94
CA LEU A 5 -17.86 -54.03 -32.77
C LEU A 5 -16.44 -53.42 -32.60
N SER A 6 -16.34 -52.70 -31.47
CA SER A 6 -15.22 -52.64 -30.51
C SER A 6 -14.05 -51.68 -30.75
N VAL A 7 -13.88 -50.79 -29.77
CA VAL A 7 -12.67 -50.52 -28.93
C VAL A 7 -12.78 -49.05 -28.49
N VAL A 8 -13.46 -48.75 -27.38
CA VAL A 8 -12.94 -48.81 -26.00
C VAL A 8 -11.66 -47.96 -25.85
N LEU A 9 -11.86 -46.82 -25.18
CA LEU A 9 -10.91 -46.10 -24.32
C LEU A 9 -9.59 -45.62 -24.94
N LEU A 10 -9.44 -44.30 -25.04
CA LEU A 10 -8.42 -43.57 -24.26
C LEU A 10 -8.90 -42.13 -24.02
N PHE A 11 -9.82 -41.98 -23.07
CA PHE A 11 -9.89 -40.77 -22.25
C PHE A 11 -8.67 -40.79 -21.31
N THR A 12 -7.51 -40.38 -21.81
CA THR A 12 -6.31 -40.22 -20.97
C THR A 12 -6.04 -38.74 -20.80
N SER A 13 -6.56 -38.20 -19.70
CA SER A 13 -5.82 -37.38 -18.74
C SER A 13 -4.66 -36.56 -19.35
N GLY A 14 -5.00 -35.39 -19.88
CA GLY A 14 -4.04 -34.40 -20.35
C GLY A 14 -4.05 -33.11 -19.53
N LEU A 15 -4.28 -33.20 -18.22
CA LEU A 15 -4.06 -32.07 -17.30
C LEU A 15 -2.55 -32.00 -16.99
N LEU A 16 -1.76 -31.55 -17.98
CA LEU A 16 -0.39 -31.13 -17.72
C LEU A 16 -0.45 -29.75 -17.08
N ALA A 17 -0.57 -29.77 -15.76
CA ALA A 17 -0.35 -28.63 -14.89
C ALA A 17 1.01 -28.01 -15.26
N SER A 18 0.97 -26.78 -15.77
CA SER A 18 2.18 -26.00 -15.97
C SER A 18 2.76 -25.65 -14.60
N PRO A 19 4.07 -25.83 -14.36
CA PRO A 19 4.72 -25.37 -13.14
C PRO A 19 4.64 -23.85 -13.11
N VAL A 20 3.97 -23.30 -12.09
CA VAL A 20 4.10 -21.90 -11.73
C VAL A 20 5.49 -21.75 -11.11
N PRO A 21 6.42 -20.99 -11.71
CA PRO A 21 7.64 -20.63 -11.02
C PRO A 21 7.28 -19.68 -9.88
N GLU A 22 7.38 -20.17 -8.65
CA GLU A 22 7.45 -19.37 -7.45
C GLU A 22 8.71 -18.51 -7.54
N ALA A 23 8.60 -17.34 -8.18
CA ALA A 23 9.58 -16.29 -8.05
C ALA A 23 9.45 -15.70 -6.64
N ALA A 24 10.05 -16.39 -5.67
CA ALA A 24 10.45 -15.83 -4.39
C ALA A 24 11.43 -14.70 -4.68
N SER A 25 10.90 -13.49 -4.89
CA SER A 25 11.70 -12.28 -4.75
C SER A 25 11.96 -12.10 -3.27
N SER A 26 13.05 -12.69 -2.83
CA SER A 26 13.74 -12.37 -1.59
C SER A 26 13.87 -10.85 -1.52
N VAL A 27 13.03 -10.20 -0.72
CA VAL A 27 13.31 -8.85 -0.23
C VAL A 27 14.41 -9.03 0.82
N THR A 28 15.61 -9.34 0.34
CA THR A 28 16.80 -9.36 1.17
C THR A 28 17.02 -7.91 1.57
N SER A 29 16.83 -7.64 2.85
CA SER A 29 17.22 -6.42 3.54
C SER A 29 18.53 -5.90 2.99
N ALA A 30 18.45 -4.82 2.21
CA ALA A 30 19.50 -3.83 2.15
C ALA A 30 18.94 -2.64 2.92
N GLN A 31 19.05 -2.70 4.25
CA GLN A 31 19.03 -1.51 5.07
C GLN A 31 20.07 -0.57 4.48
N SER A 32 19.57 0.45 3.77
CA SER A 32 20.33 1.64 3.45
C SER A 32 20.65 2.29 4.79
N THR A 33 21.76 1.90 5.40
CA THR A 33 22.38 2.68 6.47
C THR A 33 22.87 3.97 5.82
N LEU A 34 21.97 4.96 5.78
CA LEU A 34 22.37 6.33 5.55
C LEU A 34 23.48 6.64 6.57
N PRO A 35 24.66 7.12 6.15
CA PRO A 35 25.66 7.59 7.10
C PRO A 35 24.99 8.62 8.01
N THR A 36 25.02 8.36 9.30
CA THR A 36 24.58 9.31 10.33
C THR A 36 25.23 10.66 10.02
N PRO A 37 24.46 11.74 9.82
CA PRO A 37 25.05 13.06 9.70
C PRO A 37 25.87 13.30 10.98
N LEU A 38 27.15 13.62 10.77
CA LEU A 38 28.09 13.94 11.83
C LEU A 38 27.43 14.94 12.79
N THR A 39 27.37 14.54 14.05
CA THR A 39 26.75 15.21 15.17
C THR A 39 27.18 16.67 15.21
N LEU A 40 26.30 17.58 14.80
CA LEU A 40 26.42 18.99 15.18
C LEU A 40 26.20 19.03 16.71
N PRO A 41 27.07 19.68 17.50
CA PRO A 41 26.89 19.74 18.95
C PRO A 41 25.54 20.38 19.24
N THR A 42 24.61 19.58 19.74
CA THR A 42 23.30 20.04 20.20
C THR A 42 23.56 21.10 21.28
N PRO A 43 23.06 22.34 21.15
CA PRO A 43 23.10 23.27 22.28
C PRO A 43 22.38 22.59 23.45
N ALA A 44 23.01 22.65 24.62
CA ALA A 44 22.57 21.97 25.84
C ALA A 44 21.06 22.15 26.03
N VAL A 45 20.31 21.06 25.82
CA VAL A 45 18.88 21.01 26.15
C VAL A 45 18.82 21.09 27.67
N LEU A 46 18.45 22.28 28.14
CA LEU A 46 18.17 22.53 29.54
C LEU A 46 17.11 21.51 30.01
N PRO A 47 17.28 20.84 31.15
CA PRO A 47 16.31 19.86 31.63
C PRO A 47 14.99 20.59 31.89
N ALA A 48 13.97 20.29 31.07
CA ALA A 48 12.60 20.70 31.34
C ALA A 48 12.15 20.05 32.66
N LEU A 49 11.68 20.88 33.59
CA LEU A 49 11.14 20.50 34.88
C LEU A 49 10.07 19.38 34.76
N PRO A 50 9.98 18.47 35.75
CA PRO A 50 8.78 17.69 35.98
C PRO A 50 7.81 18.53 36.82
N ASP A 51 6.60 18.80 36.33
CA ASP A 51 5.34 18.52 37.04
C ASP A 51 4.14 19.10 36.27
N GLU A 52 3.14 18.26 36.01
CA GLU A 52 1.87 18.24 36.78
C GLU A 52 0.83 19.21 36.22
N THR A 53 0.29 18.80 35.09
CA THR A 53 -1.12 18.43 34.93
C THR A 53 -1.20 18.17 33.44
N THR A 54 -1.20 16.91 33.02
CA THR A 54 -1.62 16.63 31.65
C THR A 54 -2.97 17.31 31.49
N PRO A 55 -3.12 18.30 30.58
CA PRO A 55 -4.45 18.68 30.18
C PRO A 55 -5.05 17.37 29.68
N VAL A 56 -6.12 16.90 30.32
CA VAL A 56 -7.01 15.96 29.66
C VAL A 56 -7.51 16.69 28.43
N ASP A 57 -6.77 16.52 27.33
CA ASP A 57 -7.08 17.14 26.07
C ASP A 57 -8.48 16.61 25.68
N PRO A 58 -9.52 17.46 25.67
CA PRO A 58 -10.88 17.00 25.40
C PRO A 58 -11.07 16.51 23.94
N PHE A 59 -10.00 16.46 23.14
CA PHE A 59 -9.95 15.99 21.76
C PHE A 59 -9.37 14.58 21.59
N ILE A 60 -9.28 13.73 22.64
CA ILE A 60 -9.06 12.28 22.46
C ILE A 60 -10.37 11.61 21.97
N THR A 61 -10.91 12.11 20.87
CA THR A 61 -11.73 11.27 20.00
C THR A 61 -10.76 10.42 19.19
N PRO A 62 -10.91 9.08 19.14
CA PRO A 62 -10.10 8.25 18.26
C PRO A 62 -10.31 8.77 16.84
N LYS A 63 -9.25 9.35 16.26
CA LYS A 63 -9.33 9.97 14.95
C LYS A 63 -9.52 8.87 13.92
N LYS A 64 -10.77 8.70 13.50
CA LYS A 64 -11.20 7.62 12.60
C LYS A 64 -11.55 8.18 11.24
N CYS A 65 -11.10 7.49 10.20
CA CYS A 65 -11.49 7.80 8.84
C CYS A 65 -12.90 7.27 8.53
N ARG A 66 -13.72 8.11 7.90
CA ARG A 66 -15.10 7.76 7.53
C ARG A 66 -15.16 6.87 6.30
N LYS A 67 -14.22 7.03 5.36
CA LYS A 67 -14.17 6.27 4.11
C LYS A 67 -13.43 4.94 4.32
N PRO A 68 -13.81 3.87 3.59
CA PRO A 68 -13.09 2.61 3.64
C PRO A 68 -11.66 2.77 3.10
N ASN A 69 -10.79 1.84 3.49
CA ASN A 69 -9.41 1.76 3.03
C ASN A 69 -8.58 3.04 3.27
N GLN A 70 -8.96 3.80 4.30
CA GLN A 70 -8.24 4.97 4.77
C GLN A 70 -7.79 4.77 6.21
N VAL A 71 -6.62 5.30 6.51
CA VAL A 71 -6.04 5.32 7.86
C VAL A 71 -5.74 6.76 8.24
N TRP A 72 -6.00 7.08 9.51
CA TRP A 72 -5.60 8.37 10.06
C TRP A 72 -4.10 8.35 10.31
N VAL A 73 -3.38 9.34 9.80
CA VAL A 73 -1.94 9.49 9.98
C VAL A 73 -1.63 10.90 10.47
N GLU A 74 -0.72 10.99 11.44
CA GLU A 74 -0.23 12.27 11.99
C GLU A 74 0.89 12.87 11.14
N CYS A 75 1.59 12.06 10.37
CA CYS A 75 2.49 12.53 9.33
C CYS A 75 2.37 11.61 8.12
N GLY A 76 1.46 11.94 7.21
CA GLY A 76 1.34 11.25 5.93
C GLY A 76 2.06 11.99 4.81
N SER A 77 2.15 11.34 3.65
CA SER A 77 2.83 11.87 2.47
C SER A 77 2.07 13.07 1.89
N ALA A 78 2.80 14.08 1.41
CA ALA A 78 2.24 15.15 0.57
C ALA A 78 1.88 14.66 -0.85
N CYS A 79 2.39 13.51 -1.26
CA CYS A 79 2.06 12.89 -2.54
C CYS A 79 1.32 11.56 -2.33
N PRO A 80 -0.01 11.55 -2.37
CA PRO A 80 -0.77 10.31 -2.33
C PRO A 80 -0.55 9.50 -3.61
N ALA A 81 -0.51 8.17 -3.47
CA ALA A 81 -0.53 7.27 -4.62
C ALA A 81 -1.88 7.36 -5.35
N ARG A 82 -1.87 7.49 -6.69
CA ARG A 82 -3.07 7.68 -7.51
C ARG A 82 -3.11 6.66 -8.65
N CYS A 83 -4.29 6.32 -9.13
CA CYS A 83 -4.43 5.34 -10.21
C CYS A 83 -3.83 5.81 -11.55
N TRP A 84 -4.08 7.05 -11.99
CA TRP A 84 -3.66 7.59 -13.30
C TRP A 84 -2.27 8.22 -13.33
N GLN A 85 -1.54 8.17 -12.23
CA GLN A 85 -0.23 8.80 -12.16
C GLN A 85 0.80 7.76 -11.77
N PRO A 86 1.96 7.72 -12.44
CA PRO A 86 3.07 6.94 -11.93
C PRO A 86 3.44 7.45 -10.53
N PRO A 87 4.06 6.61 -9.68
CA PRO A 87 4.56 7.05 -8.40
C PRO A 87 5.43 8.31 -8.56
N PRO A 88 5.24 9.32 -7.72
CA PRO A 88 6.01 10.57 -7.79
C PRO A 88 7.50 10.28 -7.56
N THR A 89 8.36 10.82 -8.42
CA THR A 89 9.82 10.70 -8.28
C THR A 89 10.38 11.63 -7.21
N PHE A 90 9.68 12.73 -6.94
CA PHE A 90 10.03 13.71 -5.93
C PHE A 90 8.79 14.08 -5.10
N CYS A 91 8.96 14.14 -3.78
CA CYS A 91 7.97 14.60 -2.83
C CYS A 91 8.60 15.44 -1.75
N THR A 92 7.91 16.51 -1.35
CA THR A 92 8.32 17.32 -0.20
C THR A 92 8.22 16.51 1.08
N LEU A 93 9.13 16.75 2.03
CA LEU A 93 9.14 16.13 3.36
C LEU A 93 8.09 16.74 4.32
N GLN A 94 7.10 17.45 3.79
CA GLN A 94 6.03 18.03 4.59
C GLN A 94 5.06 16.93 5.06
N CYS A 95 4.78 16.91 6.36
CA CYS A 95 3.75 16.06 6.95
C CYS A 95 2.35 16.56 6.60
N VAL A 96 1.55 15.70 5.97
CA VAL A 96 0.12 15.94 5.77
C VAL A 96 -0.68 15.11 6.77
N ILE A 97 -1.17 15.78 7.82
CA ILE A 97 -2.02 15.18 8.84
C ILE A 97 -3.41 14.91 8.25
N GLY A 98 -3.94 13.71 8.47
CA GLY A 98 -5.33 13.38 8.12
C GLY A 98 -5.53 11.95 7.65
N CYS A 99 -6.67 11.72 7.00
CA CYS A 99 -7.00 10.43 6.40
C CYS A 99 -6.31 10.26 5.05
N GLN A 100 -5.46 9.24 4.95
CA GLN A 100 -4.80 8.86 3.70
C GLN A 100 -5.12 7.42 3.35
N CYS A 101 -4.93 7.04 2.08
CA CYS A 101 -5.14 5.65 1.66
C CYS A 101 -4.21 4.72 2.43
N ALA A 102 -4.76 3.59 2.90
CA ALA A 102 -3.97 2.56 3.54
C ALA A 102 -2.89 2.03 2.58
N PRO A 103 -1.78 1.47 3.09
CA PRO A 103 -0.77 0.85 2.25
C PRO A 103 -1.37 -0.16 1.27
N GLY A 104 -0.98 -0.09 -0.01
CA GLY A 104 -1.52 -0.93 -1.09
C GLY A 104 -2.83 -0.42 -1.71
N TYR A 105 -3.39 0.68 -1.21
CA TYR A 105 -4.55 1.36 -1.80
C TYR A 105 -4.15 2.67 -2.48
N PHE A 106 -4.91 3.02 -3.51
CA PHE A 106 -4.63 4.14 -4.39
C PHE A 106 -5.84 5.05 -4.46
N LEU A 107 -5.60 6.36 -4.52
CA LEU A 107 -6.65 7.35 -4.61
C LEU A 107 -7.17 7.42 -6.04
N ASN A 108 -8.47 7.17 -6.20
CA ASN A 108 -9.15 7.31 -7.47
C ASN A 108 -9.79 8.72 -7.66
N LYS A 109 -10.46 8.95 -8.80
CA LYS A 109 -10.91 10.26 -9.32
C LYS A 109 -12.18 10.67 -8.61
N ALA A 110 -12.87 9.69 -8.02
CA ALA A 110 -13.97 9.87 -7.10
C ALA A 110 -13.49 10.16 -5.66
N GLY A 111 -12.18 10.21 -5.42
CA GLY A 111 -11.62 10.45 -4.10
C GLY A 111 -11.82 9.28 -3.12
N ALA A 112 -11.91 8.06 -3.64
CA ALA A 112 -11.97 6.81 -2.87
C ALA A 112 -10.62 6.08 -2.94
N CYS A 113 -10.29 5.33 -1.88
CA CYS A 113 -9.11 4.50 -1.82
C CYS A 113 -9.47 3.09 -2.29
N VAL A 114 -8.92 2.70 -3.43
CA VAL A 114 -9.26 1.46 -4.13
C VAL A 114 -8.03 0.57 -4.28
N SER A 115 -8.23 -0.73 -4.47
CA SER A 115 -7.13 -1.67 -4.67
C SER A 115 -6.46 -1.46 -6.04
N ALA A 116 -5.26 -1.99 -6.23
CA ALA A 116 -4.54 -1.93 -7.50
C ALA A 116 -5.39 -2.47 -8.68
N LEU A 117 -6.09 -3.59 -8.50
CA LEU A 117 -6.99 -4.15 -9.53
C LEU A 117 -8.13 -3.20 -9.87
N SER A 118 -8.69 -2.53 -8.86
CA SER A 118 -9.73 -1.52 -9.07
C SER A 118 -9.19 -0.31 -9.82
N CYS A 119 -7.95 0.12 -9.55
CA CYS A 119 -7.31 1.16 -10.36
C CYS A 119 -7.17 0.76 -11.83
N VAL A 120 -6.74 -0.48 -12.09
CA VAL A 120 -6.63 -1.00 -13.46
C VAL A 120 -7.99 -0.96 -14.15
N TRP A 121 -9.04 -1.41 -13.46
CA TRP A 121 -10.41 -1.37 -13.97
C TRP A 121 -10.91 0.08 -14.19
N ASP A 122 -10.65 0.98 -13.24
CA ASP A 122 -10.96 2.42 -13.33
C ASP A 122 -10.28 3.08 -14.52
N ILE A 123 -9.05 2.68 -14.86
CA ILE A 123 -8.33 3.21 -16.03
C ILE A 123 -8.95 2.68 -17.33
N PHE A 124 -9.28 1.39 -17.40
CA PHE A 124 -9.86 0.80 -18.60
C PHE A 124 -11.28 1.31 -18.90
N ASN A 125 -12.14 1.43 -17.89
CA ASN A 125 -13.56 1.70 -18.10
C ASN A 125 -13.96 3.18 -18.01
N LYS A 126 -13.03 4.08 -17.66
CA LYS A 126 -13.31 5.52 -17.57
C LYS A 126 -13.05 6.28 -18.89
N SER A 127 -13.05 5.55 -20.00
CA SER A 127 -12.90 6.05 -21.38
C SER A 127 -14.25 6.34 -22.07
N SER A 128 -15.36 6.37 -21.30
CA SER A 128 -16.72 6.61 -21.81
C SER A 128 -17.35 7.85 -21.20
#